data_AF-A0A6A6NBU7-F1
#
_entry.id   AF-A0A6A6NBU7-F1
#
_cell.length_a   1.000
_cell.length_b   1.000
_cell.length_c   1.000
_cell.angle_alpha   90.00
_cell.angle_beta   90.00
_cell.angle_gamma   90.00
#
_symmetry.space_group_name_H-M   'P 1'
#
loop_
_entity.id
_entity.type
_entity.pdbx_description
1 polymer ?
#
loop_
_entity_poly.entity_id
_entity_poly.type
_entity_poly.pdbx_seq_one_letter_code
_entity_poly.pdbx_strand_id
1 'polypeptide(L)'
;MTLSEKKVIGTMDFLVYKMGWQPAAVARVPVVLCYSLERRIMPRCSVVRVLLLKGLIKADIHLSSVLISSEKLFLERMLGRMIILASGLGFKQ
;
A
#
# COMPACT_ATOMS: atom_id res chain seq x y z
N MET A 1 1.08 14.52 19.35
CA MET A 1 1.93 13.36 18.99
C MET A 1 3.20 13.92 18.37
N THR A 2 4.37 13.52 18.87
CA THR A 2 5.66 13.95 18.33
C THR A 2 6.34 12.73 17.70
N LEU A 3 6.67 12.82 16.41
CA LEU A 3 7.40 11.76 15.69
C LEU A 3 8.88 12.12 15.68
N SER A 4 9.75 11.11 15.77
CA SER A 4 11.19 11.35 15.58
C SER A 4 11.47 11.66 14.11
N GLU A 5 12.49 12.49 13.87
CA GLU A 5 12.94 12.82 12.52
C GLU A 5 13.27 11.56 11.71
N LYS A 6 14.01 10.62 12.32
CA LYS A 6 14.31 9.30 11.73
C LYS A 6 13.05 8.56 11.26
N LYS A 7 11.96 8.61 12.03
CA LYS A 7 10.69 7.97 11.67
C LYS A 7 10.04 8.62 10.46
N VAL A 8 10.02 9.96 10.44
CA VAL A 8 9.45 10.73 9.33
C VAL A 8 10.26 10.49 8.05
N ILE A 9 11.59 10.67 8.11
CA ILE A 9 12.49 10.48 6.97
C ILE A 9 12.38 9.05 6.42
N GLY A 10 12.48 8.03 7.27
CA GLY A 10 12.40 6.64 6.81
C GLY A 10 11.06 6.28 6.18
N THR A 11 9.96 6.88 6.65
CA THR A 11 8.64 6.65 6.07
C THR A 11 8.46 7.40 4.75
N MET A 12 8.96 8.63 4.65
CA MET A 12 8.92 9.44 3.43
C MET A 12 9.80 8.84 2.32
N ASP A 13 11.01 8.39 2.64
CA ASP A 13 11.89 7.67 1.70
C ASP A 13 11.17 6.45 1.11
N PHE A 14 10.56 5.63 1.96
CA PHE A 14 9.84 4.46 1.48
C PHE A 14 8.62 4.82 0.62
N LEU A 15 7.75 5.73 1.08
CA LEU A 15 6.52 6.04 0.37
C LEU A 15 6.76 6.83 -0.92
N VAL A 16 7.58 7.87 -0.87
CA VAL A 16 7.80 8.76 -2.00
C VAL A 16 8.83 8.17 -2.96
N TYR A 17 10.03 7.86 -2.45
CA TYR A 17 11.14 7.46 -3.31
C TYR A 17 11.00 6.00 -3.77
N LYS A 18 10.77 5.06 -2.85
CA LYS A 18 10.69 3.64 -3.23
C LYS A 18 9.36 3.30 -3.89
N MET A 19 8.24 3.77 -3.34
CA MET A 19 6.89 3.41 -3.79
C MET A 19 6.28 4.37 -4.81
N GLY A 20 6.89 5.53 -5.06
CA GLY A 20 6.44 6.48 -6.09
C GLY A 20 5.21 7.30 -5.73
N TRP A 21 4.82 7.34 -4.44
CA TRP A 21 3.70 8.17 -4.02
C TRP A 21 4.08 9.65 -4.09
N GLN A 22 3.14 10.47 -4.57
CA GLN A 22 3.34 11.92 -4.58
C GLN A 22 3.46 12.46 -3.14
N PRO A 23 4.43 13.35 -2.84
CA PRO A 23 4.54 13.96 -1.51
C PRO A 23 3.24 14.60 -1.03
N ALA A 24 2.51 15.25 -1.96
CA ALA A 24 1.20 15.84 -1.69
C ALA A 24 0.13 14.80 -1.30
N ALA A 25 0.24 13.55 -1.73
CA ALA A 25 -0.66 12.47 -1.31
C ALA A 25 -0.38 12.03 0.14
N VAL A 26 0.89 12.02 0.55
CA VAL A 26 1.29 11.73 1.94
C VAL A 26 0.89 12.89 2.86
N ALA A 27 1.12 14.14 2.44
CA ALA A 27 0.81 15.34 3.21
C ALA A 27 -0.70 15.51 3.49
N ARG A 28 -1.59 15.04 2.59
CA ARG A 28 -3.04 15.03 2.82
C ARG A 28 -3.47 14.05 3.92
N VAL A 29 -2.62 13.10 4.28
CA VAL A 29 -2.96 11.99 5.17
C VAL A 29 -1.86 11.77 6.22
N PRO A 30 -1.49 12.78 7.02
CA PRO A 30 -0.29 12.76 7.85
C PRO A 30 -0.29 11.64 8.92
N VAL A 31 -1.48 11.16 9.31
CA VAL A 31 -1.65 10.03 10.24
C VAL A 31 -0.94 8.76 9.77
N VAL A 32 -0.70 8.59 8.46
CA VAL A 32 0.04 7.43 7.95
C VAL A 32 1.47 7.36 8.47
N LEU A 33 2.08 8.50 8.83
CA LEU A 33 3.42 8.58 9.41
C LEU A 33 3.47 7.99 10.84
N CYS A 34 2.33 7.92 11.53
CA CYS A 34 2.22 7.31 12.85
C CYS A 34 2.20 5.78 12.79
N TYR A 35 1.93 5.16 11.63
CA TYR A 35 1.91 3.71 11.51
C TYR A 35 3.32 3.11 11.50
N SER A 36 3.45 1.86 11.95
CA SER A 36 4.71 1.12 11.86
C SER A 36 5.13 0.94 10.40
N LEU A 37 6.38 1.33 10.09
CA LEU A 37 6.93 1.23 8.75
C LEU A 37 7.04 -0.25 8.35
N GLU A 38 7.71 -1.04 9.18
CA GLU A 38 7.99 -2.46 8.94
C GLU A 38 6.74 -3.34 9.10
N ARG A 39 5.88 -3.07 10.10
CA ARG A 39 4.74 -3.95 10.40
C ARG A 39 3.48 -3.65 9.59
N ARG A 40 3.32 -2.43 9.05
CA ARG A 40 2.08 -2.02 8.36
C ARG A 40 2.32 -1.41 7.00
N ILE A 41 3.19 -0.41 6.90
CA ILE A 41 3.35 0.34 5.64
C ILE A 41 4.01 -0.54 4.58
N MET A 42 5.16 -1.15 4.89
CA MET A 42 5.91 -1.98 3.93
C MET A 42 5.09 -3.20 3.45
N PRO A 43 4.49 -4.04 4.32
CA PRO A 43 3.76 -5.22 3.87
C PRO A 43 2.59 -4.85 2.94
N ARG A 44 1.83 -3.79 3.29
CA ARG A 44 0.66 -3.37 2.50
C ARG A 44 1.07 -2.76 1.16
N CYS A 45 2.08 -1.91 1.14
CA CYS A 45 2.59 -1.32 -0.09
C CYS A 45 3.21 -2.37 -1.02
N SER A 46 3.86 -3.41 -0.49
CA SER A 46 4.37 -4.53 -1.29
C SER A 46 3.25 -5.30 -1.99
N VAL A 47 2.15 -5.60 -1.29
CA VAL A 47 0.96 -6.24 -1.90
C VAL A 47 0.41 -5.37 -3.03
N VAL A 48 0.23 -4.06 -2.79
CA VAL A 48 -0.23 -3.11 -3.82
C VAL A 48 0.71 -3.12 -5.02
N ARG A 49 2.04 -3.08 -4.81
CA ARG A 49 3.01 -3.13 -5.91
C ARG A 49 2.83 -4.38 -6.77
N VAL A 50 2.71 -5.55 -6.14
CA VAL A 50 2.52 -6.82 -6.86
C VAL A 50 1.22 -6.82 -7.65
N LEU A 51 0.13 -6.35 -7.07
CA LEU A 51 -1.17 -6.28 -7.75
C LEU A 51 -1.15 -5.29 -8.93
N LEU A 52 -0.43 -4.17 -8.79
CA LEU A 52 -0.27 -3.18 -9.85
C LEU A 52 0.53 -3.74 -11.02
N LEU A 53 1.66 -4.39 -10.73
CA LEU A 53 2.50 -5.05 -11.75
C LEU A 53 1.76 -6.18 -12.48
N LYS A 54 0.79 -6.81 -11.81
CA LYS A 54 -0.08 -7.83 -12.41
C LYS A 54 -1.34 -7.25 -13.10
N GLY A 55 -1.53 -5.93 -13.09
CA GLY A 55 -2.68 -5.28 -13.74
C GLY A 55 -4.04 -5.49 -13.05
N LEU A 56 -4.06 -5.90 -11.78
CA LEU A 56 -5.29 -6.22 -11.04
C LEU A 56 -5.89 -5.02 -10.30
N ILE A 57 -5.10 -3.96 -10.22
CA ILE A 57 -5.49 -2.67 -9.70
C ILE A 57 -5.01 -1.58 -10.65
N LYS A 58 -5.71 -0.46 -10.61
CA LYS A 58 -5.30 0.76 -11.30
C LYS A 58 -4.25 1.51 -10.49
N ALA A 59 -3.49 2.36 -11.17
CA ALA A 59 -2.46 3.21 -10.56
C ALA A 59 -3.04 4.34 -9.68
N ASP A 60 -4.35 4.61 -9.77
CA ASP A 60 -5.06 5.68 -9.04
C ASP A 60 -5.49 5.29 -7.61
N ILE A 61 -4.91 4.22 -7.05
CA ILE A 61 -5.21 3.82 -5.67
C ILE A 61 -4.81 4.92 -4.69
N HIS A 62 -5.70 5.23 -3.75
CA HIS A 62 -5.44 6.24 -2.72
C HIS A 62 -4.64 5.69 -1.54
N LEU A 63 -3.65 6.45 -1.07
CA LEU A 63 -2.78 6.10 0.05
C LEU A 63 -3.57 5.79 1.32
N SER A 64 -4.63 6.58 1.59
CA SER A 64 -5.54 6.37 2.72
C SER A 64 -6.24 5.02 2.66
N SER A 65 -6.71 4.61 1.48
CA SER A 65 -7.39 3.32 1.28
C SER A 65 -6.48 2.13 1.64
N VAL A 66 -5.18 2.26 1.37
CA VAL A 66 -4.18 1.23 1.64
C VAL A 66 -3.74 1.24 3.11
N LEU A 67 -3.39 2.41 3.64
CA LEU A 67 -2.71 2.52 4.92
C LEU A 67 -3.63 2.72 6.13
N ILE A 68 -4.77 3.40 5.96
CA ILE A 68 -5.71 3.68 7.08
C ILE A 68 -6.67 2.53 7.34
N SER A 69 -7.08 1.80 6.29
CA SER A 69 -8.04 0.71 6.39
C SER A 69 -7.68 -0.30 7.50
N SER A 70 -8.69 -0.85 8.18
CA SER A 70 -8.48 -1.95 9.12
C SER A 70 -7.83 -3.12 8.40
N GLU A 71 -7.14 -3.98 9.14
CA GLU A 71 -6.50 -5.18 8.55
C GLU A 71 -7.52 -6.05 7.82
N LYS A 72 -8.69 -6.29 8.42
CA LYS A 72 -9.80 -6.99 7.78
C LYS A 72 -10.20 -6.37 6.44
N LEU A 73 -10.47 -5.06 6.41
CA LEU A 73 -10.87 -4.37 5.18
C LEU A 73 -9.76 -4.37 4.12
N PHE A 74 -8.51 -4.23 4.54
CA PHE A 74 -7.36 -4.31 3.64
C PHE A 74 -7.30 -5.70 2.99
N LEU A 75 -7.37 -6.76 3.80
CA LEU A 75 -7.31 -8.14 3.32
C LEU A 75 -8.49 -8.47 2.40
N GLU A 76 -9.73 -8.13 2.77
CA GLU A 76 -10.90 -8.37 1.92
C GLU A 76 -10.77 -7.70 0.54
N ARG A 77 -10.29 -6.44 0.50
CA ARG A 77 -10.07 -5.71 -0.76
C ARG A 77 -8.96 -6.29 -1.61
N MET A 78 -7.87 -6.78 -1.00
CA MET A 78 -6.70 -7.27 -1.73
C MET A 78 -6.85 -8.74 -2.12
N LEU A 79 -7.37 -9.60 -1.22
CA LEU A 79 -7.65 -11.01 -1.49
C LEU A 79 -8.71 -11.17 -2.58
N GLY A 80 -9.77 -10.37 -2.56
CA GLY A 80 -10.77 -10.40 -3.64
C GLY A 80 -10.15 -10.16 -5.03
N ARG A 81 -9.07 -9.37 -5.10
CA ARG A 81 -8.34 -9.10 -6.35
C ARG A 81 -7.30 -10.17 -6.68
N MET A 82 -6.76 -10.84 -5.66
CA MET A 82 -5.80 -11.93 -5.82
C MET A 82 -6.49 -13.25 -6.22
N ILE A 83 -7.73 -13.50 -5.78
CA ILE A 83 -8.50 -14.69 -6.20
C ILE A 83 -8.72 -14.68 -7.71
N ILE A 84 -8.95 -13.51 -8.32
CA ILE A 84 -9.06 -13.37 -9.79
C ILE A 84 -7.79 -13.87 -10.51
N LEU A 85 -6.58 -13.73 -9.92
CA LEU A 85 -5.36 -14.35 -10.47
C LEU A 85 -5.42 -15.88 -10.46
N ALA A 86 -5.89 -16.45 -9.34
CA ALA A 86 -5.93 -17.90 -9.16
C ALA A 86 -7.02 -18.53 -10.05
N SER A 87 -8.14 -17.85 -10.25
CA SER A 87 -9.22 -18.28 -11.15
C SER A 87 -8.89 -18.06 -12.63
N GLY A 88 -8.04 -17.07 -12.95
CA GLY A 88 -7.56 -16.77 -14.30
C GLY A 88 -6.37 -17.60 -14.77
N LEU A 89 -5.72 -18.36 -13.86
CA LEU A 89 -4.82 -19.47 -14.19
C LEU A 89 -5.63 -20.70 -14.64
N GLY A 90 -6.55 -20.49 -15.57
CA GLY A 90 -6.99 -21.55 -16.46
C GLY A 90 -5.81 -21.90 -17.33
N PHE A 91 -5.24 -23.08 -17.12
CA PHE A 91 -4.48 -23.81 -18.13
C PHE A 91 -5.34 -23.83 -19.41
N LYS A 92 -5.12 -22.88 -20.32
CA LYS A 92 -5.41 -23.11 -21.73
C LYS A 92 -4.33 -24.07 -22.23
N GLN A 93 -4.64 -25.36 -22.16
CA GLN A 93 -4.23 -26.30 -23.19
C GLN A 93 -5.34 -26.33 -24.25
#